data_AF-A0A934DYB4-F1
#
_entry.id   AF-A0A934DYB4-F1
#
_cell.length_a   1.000
_cell.length_b   1.000
_cell.length_c   1.000
_cell.angle_alpha   90.00
_cell.angle_beta   90.00
_cell.angle_gamma   90.00
#
_symmetry.space_group_name_H-M   'P 1'
#
loop_
_entity.id
_entity.type
_entity.pdbx_description
1 polymer ?
#
loop_
_entity_poly.entity_id
_entity_poly.type
_entity_poly.pdbx_seq_one_letter_code
_entity_poly.pdbx_strand_id
1 'polypeptide(L)'
;MNAITPTPRMLKSCIGLSVGALTFALAVASCGPRDAGEEQDLSSLAEMDSIELETRWGGDNDRDDDSDGDDAEEQSGRSAAESNLERILNALRPVLQPLFDLYGVPADPIVDGRMDPSLRAMLRDVRIQIRGGRVIVTNRLTGGVIFFGRLSDLSSGTFNAENMPPGPGTTPPATCVYTYSAWDTCPSSGTQTRTVISATPAGCTGTPVLSQPCTYVPPTPVACSYTYSAWDTCQSSGTQTRTVTSPSPAGCSGTPVLSQSCTYVTPACSYTYSAWGACQSNGTQTRTV
;
A
#
# COMPACT_ATOMS: atom_id res chain seq x y z
N MET A 1 -30.70 -36.71 13.85
CA MET A 1 -29.95 -35.87 14.80
C MET A 1 -29.17 -34.86 13.97
N ASN A 2 -29.80 -33.72 13.66
CA ASN A 2 -29.25 -32.67 12.81
C ASN A 2 -28.82 -31.51 13.69
N ALA A 3 -27.53 -31.18 13.70
CA ALA A 3 -27.00 -30.01 14.38
C ALA A 3 -26.99 -28.83 13.38
N ILE A 4 -27.86 -27.86 13.62
CA ILE A 4 -27.92 -26.57 12.93
C ILE A 4 -27.01 -25.62 13.70
N THR A 5 -25.90 -25.21 13.10
CA THR A 5 -25.01 -24.16 13.64
C THR A 5 -25.53 -22.77 13.25
N PRO A 6 -25.55 -21.80 14.18
CA PRO A 6 -26.07 -20.46 13.91
C PRO A 6 -25.03 -19.56 13.20
N THR A 7 -25.49 -18.87 12.16
CA THR A 7 -24.78 -17.83 11.41
C THR A 7 -24.64 -16.54 12.24
N PRO A 8 -23.46 -15.89 12.32
CA PRO A 8 -23.34 -14.61 13.00
C PRO A 8 -23.90 -13.46 12.14
N ARG A 9 -24.91 -12.77 12.68
CA ARG A 9 -25.40 -11.47 12.18
C ARG A 9 -24.35 -10.39 12.41
N MET A 10 -23.77 -9.88 11.34
CA MET A 10 -22.99 -8.63 11.35
C MET A 10 -23.93 -7.45 11.55
N LEU A 11 -23.88 -6.83 12.75
CA LEU A 11 -24.51 -5.54 13.02
C LEU A 11 -23.86 -4.47 12.13
N LYS A 12 -24.68 -3.87 11.27
CA LYS A 12 -24.32 -2.69 10.48
C LYS A 12 -24.48 -1.47 11.39
N SER A 13 -23.38 -1.01 11.96
CA SER A 13 -23.33 0.23 12.74
C SER A 13 -23.34 1.42 11.77
N CYS A 14 -24.52 2.01 11.59
CA CYS A 14 -24.67 3.31 10.96
C CYS A 14 -24.18 4.39 11.95
N ILE A 15 -22.94 4.84 11.79
CA ILE A 15 -22.49 6.08 12.43
C ILE A 15 -23.02 7.22 11.55
N GLY A 16 -24.14 7.79 11.99
CA GLY A 16 -24.64 9.05 11.47
C GLY A 16 -23.70 10.17 11.90
N LEU A 17 -22.98 10.76 10.94
CA LEU A 17 -22.26 12.00 11.15
C LEU A 17 -23.30 13.13 11.17
N SER A 18 -23.74 13.51 12.37
CA SER A 18 -24.57 14.69 12.57
C SER A 18 -23.75 15.94 12.26
N VAL A 19 -24.21 16.71 11.27
CA VAL A 19 -23.77 18.08 11.02
C VAL A 19 -24.23 18.93 12.20
N GLY A 20 -23.34 19.10 13.19
CA GLY A 20 -23.53 20.01 14.31
C GLY A 20 -23.14 21.42 13.88
N ALA A 21 -24.13 22.24 13.59
CA ALA A 21 -23.96 23.69 13.51
C ALA A 21 -23.51 24.21 14.88
N LEU A 22 -22.27 24.71 14.96
CA LEU A 22 -21.77 25.38 16.15
C LEU A 22 -22.03 26.88 16.02
N THR A 23 -22.95 27.34 16.85
CA THR A 23 -23.40 28.72 17.02
C THR A 23 -22.24 29.64 17.40
N PHE A 24 -22.01 30.71 16.64
CA PHE A 24 -21.15 31.81 17.04
C PHE A 24 -21.95 32.80 17.90
N ALA A 25 -21.50 33.06 19.13
CA ALA A 25 -21.93 34.20 19.92
C ALA A 25 -20.84 35.27 19.83
N LEU A 26 -21.10 36.35 19.09
CA LEU A 26 -20.31 37.58 19.12
C LEU A 26 -20.97 38.51 20.15
N ALA A 27 -20.36 38.64 21.33
CA ALA A 27 -20.75 39.66 22.28
C ALA A 27 -20.03 40.95 21.92
N VAL A 28 -20.77 41.92 21.37
CA VAL A 28 -20.31 43.30 21.19
C VAL A 28 -20.49 44.02 22.52
N ALA A 29 -19.40 44.34 23.20
CA ALA A 29 -19.41 45.24 24.35
C ALA A 29 -19.06 46.67 23.89
N SER A 30 -19.92 47.60 24.29
CA SER A 30 -20.04 48.99 23.86
C SER A 30 -19.07 49.98 24.55
N CYS A 31 -18.59 50.94 23.76
CA CYS A 31 -18.42 52.39 24.00
C CYS A 31 -17.88 52.98 25.33
N GLY A 32 -16.78 53.75 25.22
CA GLY A 32 -16.51 55.02 25.94
C GLY A 32 -15.13 55.16 26.62
N PRO A 33 -14.64 56.39 26.91
CA PRO A 33 -14.44 57.56 26.06
C PRO A 33 -12.94 57.83 25.76
N ARG A 34 -12.70 58.70 24.78
CA ARG A 34 -11.39 59.26 24.41
C ARG A 34 -10.84 60.15 25.53
N ASP A 35 -9.59 59.94 25.93
CA ASP A 35 -8.73 61.00 26.47
C ASP A 35 -7.26 60.76 26.09
N ALA A 36 -6.55 61.86 25.89
CA ALA A 36 -5.25 61.96 25.23
C ALA A 36 -4.08 61.50 26.11
N GLY A 37 -3.10 60.83 25.49
CA GLY A 37 -1.82 60.50 26.12
C GLY A 37 -1.06 59.44 25.33
N GLU A 38 -0.07 59.88 24.56
CA GLU A 38 0.79 59.06 23.71
C GLU A 38 1.81 58.26 24.53
N GLU A 39 1.44 57.04 24.91
CA GLU A 39 2.36 55.90 25.05
C GLU A 39 1.67 54.70 24.39
N GLN A 40 2.30 54.12 23.38
CA GLN A 40 1.74 53.02 22.58
C GLN A 40 1.68 51.74 23.42
N ASP A 41 0.55 51.56 24.10
CA ASP A 41 0.33 50.45 25.00
C ASP A 41 -0.05 49.18 24.20
N LEU A 42 0.96 48.34 23.94
CA LEU A 42 0.81 47.00 23.36
C LEU A 42 0.00 46.05 24.26
N SER A 43 -0.41 46.47 25.47
CA SER A 43 -1.25 45.66 26.36
C SER A 43 -2.73 45.58 25.92
N SER A 44 -3.22 46.50 25.07
CA SER A 44 -4.57 46.42 24.50
C SER A 44 -4.78 45.21 23.56
N LEU A 45 -3.69 44.58 23.09
CA LEU A 45 -3.75 43.35 22.30
C LEU A 45 -3.87 42.06 23.15
N ALA A 46 -3.69 42.15 24.48
CA ALA A 46 -3.70 41.00 25.37
C ALA A 46 -5.12 40.48 25.71
N GLU A 47 -6.17 41.25 25.43
CA GLU A 47 -7.57 40.88 25.66
C GLU A 47 -8.27 40.24 24.44
N MET A 48 -7.55 39.98 23.34
CA MET A 48 -8.08 39.20 22.23
C MET A 48 -7.89 37.71 22.51
N ASP A 49 -8.84 37.11 23.23
CA ASP A 49 -8.84 35.68 23.49
C ASP A 49 -9.01 34.91 22.17
N SER A 50 -7.95 34.23 21.76
CA SER A 50 -7.95 33.16 20.77
C SER A 50 -8.38 33.57 19.35
N ILE A 51 -7.53 34.33 18.64
CA ILE A 51 -7.62 34.38 17.17
C ILE A 51 -6.99 33.09 16.63
N GLU A 52 -7.81 32.11 16.26
CA GLU A 52 -7.39 31.16 15.23
C GLU A 52 -7.54 31.87 13.89
N LEU A 53 -6.42 32.13 13.22
CA LEU A 53 -6.41 32.55 11.82
C LEU A 53 -6.84 31.36 10.94
N GLU A 54 -8.04 30.84 11.15
CA GLU A 54 -8.74 30.00 10.19
C GLU A 54 -9.47 30.93 9.23
N THR A 55 -8.77 31.28 8.16
CA THR A 55 -9.30 32.08 7.08
C THR A 55 -10.37 31.30 6.31
N ARG A 56 -11.62 31.32 6.81
CA ARG A 56 -12.81 30.97 6.03
C ARG A 56 -13.13 32.10 5.06
N TRP A 57 -12.27 32.32 4.06
CA TRP A 57 -12.62 33.13 2.91
C TRP A 57 -13.47 32.25 1.99
N GLY A 58 -14.79 32.30 2.20
CA GLY A 58 -15.76 31.72 1.29
C GLY A 58 -15.63 32.41 -0.06
N GLY A 59 -15.22 31.64 -1.06
CA GLY A 59 -15.33 32.04 -2.46
C GLY A 59 -16.80 32.20 -2.86
N ASP A 60 -16.96 33.03 -3.88
CA ASP A 60 -18.06 33.09 -4.81
C ASP A 60 -19.40 33.58 -4.24
N ASN A 61 -19.65 34.88 -4.43
CA ASN A 61 -20.99 35.37 -4.72
C ASN A 61 -20.86 36.47 -5.78
N ASP A 62 -20.85 36.03 -7.04
CA ASP A 62 -21.44 36.79 -8.14
C ASP A 62 -22.94 36.94 -7.80
N ARG A 63 -23.29 37.98 -7.03
CA ARG A 63 -24.66 38.46 -6.89
C ARG A 63 -24.67 39.91 -7.37
N ASP A 64 -25.07 40.07 -8.62
CA ASP A 64 -25.67 41.29 -9.11
C ASP A 64 -26.92 41.55 -8.27
N ASP A 65 -26.84 42.44 -7.28
CA ASP A 65 -28.02 42.93 -6.57
C ASP A 65 -27.87 44.42 -6.33
N ASP A 66 -28.65 45.18 -7.10
CA ASP A 66 -28.87 46.61 -6.93
C ASP A 66 -29.52 46.84 -5.56
N SER A 67 -28.76 47.31 -4.57
CA SER A 67 -29.32 47.85 -3.34
C SER A 67 -28.48 49.02 -2.83
N ASP A 68 -28.91 50.20 -3.24
CA ASP A 68 -28.59 51.48 -2.61
C ASP A 68 -29.07 51.45 -1.15
N GLY A 69 -28.13 51.57 -0.20
CA GLY A 69 -28.40 52.03 1.16
C GLY A 69 -27.87 51.10 2.25
N ASP A 70 -26.89 51.60 2.99
CA ASP A 70 -26.41 51.16 4.32
C ASP A 70 -25.12 50.29 4.41
N ASP A 71 -24.20 50.37 3.43
CA ASP A 71 -22.92 49.62 3.46
C ASP A 71 -21.74 50.29 4.21
N ALA A 72 -21.95 51.42 4.87
CA ALA A 72 -20.85 52.18 5.48
C ALA A 72 -20.25 51.50 6.73
N GLU A 73 -21.04 50.73 7.49
CA GLU A 73 -20.55 50.08 8.72
C GLU A 73 -19.81 48.76 8.45
N GLU A 74 -20.16 48.01 7.40
CA GLU A 74 -19.52 46.72 7.12
C GLU A 74 -18.10 46.88 6.53
N GLN A 75 -17.86 47.96 5.77
CA GLN A 75 -16.51 48.28 5.25
C GLN A 75 -15.54 48.74 6.36
N SER A 76 -16.05 49.34 7.43
CA SER A 76 -15.21 49.80 8.57
C SER A 76 -14.65 48.63 9.40
N GLY A 77 -15.40 47.53 9.56
CA GLY A 77 -14.93 46.36 10.29
C GLY A 77 -13.84 45.56 9.56
N ARG A 78 -13.93 45.47 8.23
CA ARG A 78 -12.96 44.73 7.40
C ARG A 78 -11.59 45.40 7.37
N SER A 79 -11.57 46.74 7.22
CA SER A 79 -10.35 47.53 7.23
C SER A 79 -9.61 47.47 8.57
N ALA A 80 -10.33 47.47 9.70
CA ALA A 80 -9.71 47.33 11.03
C ALA A 80 -9.04 45.95 11.23
N ALA A 81 -9.66 44.88 10.74
CA ALA A 81 -9.12 43.53 10.82
C ALA A 81 -7.86 43.36 9.93
N GLU A 82 -7.87 43.96 8.74
CA GLU A 82 -6.74 43.96 7.81
C GLU A 82 -5.54 44.71 8.37
N SER A 83 -5.75 45.94 8.87
CA SER A 83 -4.68 46.72 9.51
C SER A 83 -4.09 46.02 10.75
N ASN A 84 -4.89 45.26 11.50
CA ASN A 84 -4.39 44.51 12.65
C ASN A 84 -3.54 43.31 12.22
N LEU A 85 -3.95 42.60 11.16
CA LEU A 85 -3.18 41.48 10.61
C LEU A 85 -1.83 41.95 10.05
N GLU A 86 -1.81 43.03 9.28
CA GLU A 86 -0.58 43.63 8.77
C GLU A 86 0.37 44.01 9.91
N ARG A 87 -0.15 44.62 10.97
CA ARG A 87 0.64 44.97 12.16
C ARG A 87 1.25 43.74 12.83
N ILE A 88 0.48 42.66 12.99
CA ILE A 88 0.96 41.41 13.59
C ILE A 88 2.02 40.74 12.69
N LEU A 89 1.79 40.68 11.37
CA LEU A 89 2.73 40.10 10.42
C LEU A 89 4.05 40.88 10.39
N ASN A 90 3.99 42.21 10.40
CA ASN A 90 5.17 43.06 10.45
C ASN A 90 5.96 42.90 11.75
N ALA A 91 5.27 42.74 12.88
CA ALA A 91 5.91 42.47 14.17
C ALA A 91 6.57 41.08 14.21
N LEU A 92 5.99 40.06 13.57
CA LEU A 92 6.51 38.69 13.54
C LEU A 92 7.62 38.47 12.51
N ARG A 93 7.70 39.30 11.48
CA ARG A 93 8.70 39.20 10.40
C ARG A 93 10.14 38.99 10.87
N PRO A 94 10.72 39.81 11.78
CA PRO A 94 12.11 39.64 12.18
C PRO A 94 12.39 38.32 12.88
N VAL A 95 11.42 37.78 13.63
CA VAL A 95 11.61 36.53 14.40
C VAL A 95 11.27 35.27 13.62
N LEU A 96 10.44 35.39 12.58
CA LEU A 96 10.09 34.31 11.66
C LEU A 96 10.80 34.43 10.31
N GLN A 97 11.84 35.26 10.20
CA GLN A 97 12.55 35.49 8.93
C GLN A 97 12.95 34.20 8.21
N PRO A 98 13.51 33.16 8.87
CA PRO A 98 13.84 31.90 8.20
C PRO A 98 12.62 31.20 7.58
N LEU A 99 11.45 31.32 8.21
CA LEU A 99 10.20 30.78 7.69
C LEU A 99 9.68 31.60 6.51
N PHE A 100 9.74 32.94 6.59
CA PHE A 100 9.34 33.80 5.48
C PHE A 100 10.25 33.61 4.24
N ASP A 101 11.55 33.46 4.45
CA ASP A 101 12.52 33.18 3.39
C ASP A 101 12.26 31.81 2.74
N LEU A 102 11.97 30.78 3.54
CA LEU A 102 11.64 29.44 3.05
C LEU A 102 10.44 29.44 2.10
N TYR A 103 9.45 30.29 2.37
CA TYR A 103 8.24 30.40 1.55
C TYR A 103 8.34 31.49 0.47
N GLY A 104 9.39 32.32 0.46
CA GLY A 104 9.54 33.42 -0.48
C GLY A 104 8.51 34.54 -0.28
N VAL A 105 8.06 34.76 0.96
CA VAL A 105 7.02 35.75 1.24
C VAL A 105 7.57 37.17 1.13
N PRO A 106 6.98 38.04 0.29
CA PRO A 106 7.47 39.41 0.10
C PRO A 106 7.37 40.25 1.38
N ALA A 107 8.08 41.38 1.41
CA ALA A 107 8.06 42.33 2.54
C ALA A 107 6.64 42.85 2.83
N ASP A 108 5.85 43.04 1.77
CA ASP A 108 4.44 43.37 1.85
C ASP A 108 3.60 42.21 1.29
N PRO A 109 3.02 41.36 2.15
CA PRO A 109 2.31 40.16 1.73
C PRO A 109 0.82 40.40 1.46
N ILE A 110 0.32 41.62 1.64
CA ILE A 110 -1.08 42.00 1.37
C ILE A 110 -1.06 43.24 0.48
N VAL A 111 -1.37 43.05 -0.80
CA VAL A 111 -1.41 44.16 -1.78
C VAL A 111 -2.83 44.27 -2.31
N ASP A 112 -3.41 45.47 -2.25
CA ASP A 112 -4.78 45.76 -2.71
C ASP A 112 -5.86 44.83 -2.11
N GLY A 113 -5.74 44.52 -0.81
CA GLY A 113 -6.66 43.60 -0.13
C GLY A 113 -6.49 42.13 -0.49
N ARG A 114 -5.44 41.78 -1.25
CA ARG A 114 -5.17 40.41 -1.68
C ARG A 114 -3.92 39.87 -1.01
N MET A 115 -4.10 38.75 -0.31
CA MET A 115 -3.00 37.99 0.28
C MET A 115 -2.14 37.32 -0.80
N ASP A 116 -0.83 37.53 -0.71
CA ASP A 116 0.17 36.91 -1.58
C ASP A 116 0.08 35.36 -1.55
N PRO A 117 0.21 34.68 -2.70
CA PRO A 117 0.15 33.22 -2.77
C PRO A 117 1.17 32.51 -1.86
N SER A 118 2.32 33.12 -1.62
CA SER A 118 3.41 32.59 -0.80
C SER A 118 3.04 32.61 0.68
N LEU A 119 2.43 33.71 1.15
CA LEU A 119 1.89 33.78 2.52
C LEU A 119 0.78 32.75 2.71
N ARG A 120 -0.09 32.58 1.72
CA ARG A 120 -1.14 31.55 1.75
C ARG A 120 -0.55 30.14 1.82
N ALA A 121 0.52 29.84 1.08
CA ALA A 121 1.23 28.57 1.13
C ALA A 121 1.84 28.33 2.53
N MET A 122 2.43 29.36 3.14
CA MET A 122 2.97 29.29 4.50
C MET A 122 1.88 28.97 5.53
N LEU A 123 0.74 29.66 5.48
CA LEU A 123 -0.38 29.44 6.41
C LEU A 123 -1.10 28.08 6.20
N ARG A 124 -0.90 27.44 5.05
CA ARG A 124 -1.36 26.07 4.82
C ARG A 124 -0.53 25.05 5.61
N ASP A 125 0.76 25.30 5.78
CA ASP A 125 1.70 24.36 6.41
C ASP A 125 1.99 24.72 7.88
N VAL A 126 1.65 25.93 8.30
CA VAL A 126 1.91 26.46 9.65
C VAL A 126 0.62 26.95 10.29
N ARG A 127 0.46 26.70 11.59
CA ARG A 127 -0.61 27.26 12.42
C ARG A 127 -0.02 28.34 13.32
N ILE A 128 -0.59 29.54 13.28
CA ILE A 128 -0.25 30.63 14.19
C ILE A 128 -1.41 30.79 15.18
N GLN A 129 -1.12 30.72 16.48
CA GLN A 129 -2.09 30.91 17.54
C GLN A 129 -1.62 32.03 18.46
N ILE A 130 -2.54 32.91 18.84
CA ILE A 130 -2.32 33.94 19.84
C ILE A 130 -3.24 33.66 21.01
N ARG A 131 -2.67 33.33 22.17
CA ARG A 131 -3.43 33.05 23.41
C ARG A 131 -2.70 33.60 24.62
N GLY A 132 -3.40 34.35 25.46
CA GLY A 132 -2.85 34.93 26.70
C GLY A 132 -1.60 35.79 26.47
N GLY A 133 -1.60 36.61 25.42
CA GLY A 133 -0.46 37.47 25.04
C GLY A 133 0.78 36.71 24.53
N ARG A 134 0.65 35.42 24.21
CA ARG A 134 1.74 34.60 23.64
C ARG A 134 1.41 34.20 22.20
N VAL A 135 2.44 34.17 21.38
CA VAL A 135 2.38 33.68 20.00
C VAL A 135 3.01 32.30 19.95
N ILE A 136 2.28 31.34 19.41
CA ILE A 136 2.74 29.97 19.17
C ILE A 136 2.58 29.69 17.69
N VAL A 137 3.70 29.37 17.04
CA VAL A 137 3.76 28.99 15.64
C VAL A 137 4.11 27.51 15.59
N THR A 138 3.24 26.71 14.98
CA THR A 138 3.36 25.26 14.98
C THR A 138 3.32 24.72 13.56
N ASN A 139 4.18 23.76 13.25
CA ASN A 139 4.15 23.02 11.99
C ASN A 139 2.88 22.16 11.95
N ARG A 140 2.01 22.34 10.95
CA ARG A 140 0.74 21.60 10.85
C ARG A 140 0.93 20.12 10.52
N LEU A 141 2.05 19.76 9.89
CA LEU A 141 2.36 18.38 9.53
C LEU A 141 2.84 17.56 10.73
N THR A 142 3.77 18.12 11.51
CA THR A 142 4.43 17.40 12.62
C THR A 142 3.85 17.72 14.00
N GLY A 143 3.14 18.85 14.14
CA GLY A 143 2.72 19.39 15.43
C GLY A 143 3.86 20.02 16.24
N GLY A 144 5.08 20.11 15.69
CA GLY A 144 6.22 20.71 16.35
C GLY A 144 6.13 22.24 16.44
N VAL A 145 6.52 22.81 17.58
CA VAL A 145 6.54 24.26 17.79
C VAL A 145 7.74 24.85 17.07
N ILE A 146 7.48 25.66 16.04
CA ILE A 146 8.46 26.41 15.24
C ILE A 146 8.91 27.65 16.02
N PHE A 147 7.96 28.37 16.62
CA PHE A 147 8.25 29.56 17.40
C PHE A 147 7.33 29.69 18.60
N PHE A 148 7.87 30.18 19.70
CA PHE A 148 7.13 30.49 20.91
C PHE A 148 7.66 31.77 21.55
N GLY A 149 6.81 32.76 21.78
CA GLY A 149 7.22 34.03 22.38
C GLY A 149 6.05 34.85 22.92
N ARG A 150 6.35 35.97 23.58
CA ARG A 150 5.32 36.94 24.01
C ARG A 150 5.04 37.91 22.86
N LEU A 151 3.78 38.26 22.63
CA LEU A 151 3.40 39.23 21.59
C LEU A 151 3.98 40.62 21.88
N SER A 152 4.11 40.99 23.16
CA SER A 152 4.71 42.25 23.60
C SER A 152 6.24 42.29 23.49
N ASP A 153 6.90 41.13 23.36
CA ASP A 153 8.35 41.00 23.25
C ASP A 153 8.70 39.73 22.47
N LEU A 154 8.54 39.81 21.15
CA LEU A 154 8.81 38.70 20.24
C LEU A 154 10.31 38.36 20.19
N SER A 155 11.18 39.34 20.47
CA SER A 155 12.64 39.15 20.45
C SER A 155 13.13 38.16 21.51
N SER A 156 12.41 38.06 22.64
CA SER A 156 12.66 37.06 23.68
C SER A 156 12.18 35.64 23.34
N GLY A 157 11.51 35.46 22.20
CA GLY A 157 10.97 34.19 21.77
C GLY A 157 12.05 33.16 21.41
N THR A 158 11.64 31.89 21.33
CA THR A 158 12.50 30.78 20.89
C THR A 158 12.06 30.29 19.52
N PHE A 159 13.01 30.22 18.59
CA PHE A 159 12.82 29.67 17.25
C PHE A 159 13.49 28.29 17.14
N ASN A 160 12.71 27.26 16.82
CA ASN A 160 13.17 25.88 16.69
C ASN A 160 13.23 25.51 15.20
N ALA A 161 14.41 25.66 14.61
CA ALA A 161 14.62 25.44 13.18
C ALA A 161 14.33 23.99 12.75
N GLU A 162 14.56 23.02 13.63
CA GLU A 162 14.30 21.60 13.41
C GLU A 162 12.81 21.27 13.20
N ASN A 163 11.91 22.15 13.64
CA ASN A 163 10.47 21.99 13.46
C ASN A 163 9.93 22.72 12.23
N MET A 164 10.76 23.44 11.46
CA MET A 164 10.30 24.13 10.26
C MET A 164 9.66 23.15 9.26
N PRO A 165 8.63 23.60 8.52
CA PRO A 165 8.09 22.80 7.43
C PRO A 165 9.16 22.55 6.36
N PRO A 166 8.98 21.53 5.52
CA PRO A 166 9.88 21.27 4.41
C PRO A 166 9.81 22.33 3.29
N GLY A 167 8.84 23.25 3.34
CA GLY A 167 8.68 24.40 2.44
C GLY A 167 7.58 24.20 1.39
N PRO A 168 7.24 25.25 0.64
CA PRO A 168 6.15 25.19 -0.34
C PRO A 168 6.47 24.18 -1.45
N GLY A 169 5.48 23.35 -1.79
CA GLY A 169 5.60 22.34 -2.85
C GLY A 169 6.27 21.02 -2.42
N THR A 170 6.76 20.92 -1.18
CA THR A 170 7.22 19.66 -0.61
C THR A 170 6.02 18.91 -0.02
N THR A 171 5.34 18.14 -0.88
CA THR A 171 4.30 17.23 -0.39
C THR A 171 4.99 16.23 0.54
N PRO A 172 4.50 16.02 1.78
CA PRO A 172 5.02 14.96 2.65
C PRO A 172 5.12 13.68 1.83
N PRO A 173 6.25 12.95 1.86
CA PRO A 173 6.41 11.78 1.00
C PRO A 173 5.23 10.85 1.27
N ALA A 174 4.35 10.75 0.26
CA ALA A 174 3.13 9.99 0.41
C ALA A 174 3.52 8.53 0.66
N THR A 175 2.78 7.83 1.52
CA THR A 175 2.96 6.40 1.67
C THR A 175 2.62 5.71 0.35
N CYS A 176 3.53 4.90 -0.16
CA CYS A 176 3.29 4.20 -1.42
C CYS A 176 2.16 3.18 -1.28
N VAL A 177 1.21 3.23 -2.22
CA VAL A 177 0.33 2.11 -2.55
C VAL A 177 0.96 1.35 -3.71
N TYR A 178 1.25 0.07 -3.50
CA TYR A 178 1.89 -0.81 -4.48
C TYR A 178 0.89 -1.72 -5.18
N THR A 179 1.00 -1.83 -6.49
CA THR A 179 0.41 -2.91 -7.27
C THR A 179 1.48 -3.96 -7.53
N TYR A 180 1.22 -5.22 -7.20
CA TYR A 180 2.19 -6.31 -7.31
C TYR A 180 1.85 -7.27 -8.44
N SER A 181 2.86 -7.99 -8.94
CA SER A 181 2.64 -9.20 -9.73
C SER A 181 1.98 -10.30 -8.89
N ALA A 182 1.47 -11.34 -9.56
CA ALA A 182 1.20 -12.60 -8.89
C ALA A 182 2.51 -13.13 -8.24
N TRP A 183 2.36 -13.90 -7.16
CA TRP A 183 3.47 -14.63 -6.57
C TRP A 183 3.93 -15.75 -7.51
N ASP A 184 5.24 -15.97 -7.58
CA ASP A 184 5.82 -17.12 -8.26
C ASP A 184 5.41 -18.44 -7.58
N THR A 185 5.52 -19.56 -8.29
CA THR A 185 5.32 -20.89 -7.68
C THR A 185 6.33 -21.10 -6.55
N CYS A 186 5.89 -21.67 -5.42
CA CYS A 186 6.78 -21.93 -4.30
C CYS A 186 7.94 -22.86 -4.71
N PRO A 187 9.21 -22.41 -4.65
CA PRO A 187 10.36 -23.26 -4.93
C PRO A 187 10.71 -24.15 -3.74
N SER A 188 11.60 -25.11 -3.94
CA SER A 188 12.09 -26.02 -2.88
C SER A 188 12.82 -25.31 -1.73
N SER A 189 13.23 -24.05 -1.90
CA SER A 189 13.79 -23.22 -0.82
C SER A 189 12.74 -22.68 0.16
N GLY A 190 11.43 -22.84 -0.13
CA GLY A 190 10.35 -22.44 0.76
C GLY A 190 10.08 -20.93 0.80
N THR A 191 10.64 -20.16 -0.14
CA THR A 191 10.40 -18.71 -0.26
C THR A 191 9.99 -18.37 -1.69
N GLN A 192 8.81 -17.79 -1.87
CA GLN A 192 8.35 -17.29 -3.16
C GLN A 192 8.56 -15.79 -3.28
N THR A 193 8.73 -15.34 -4.52
CA THR A 193 8.98 -13.94 -4.87
C THR A 193 7.86 -13.34 -5.70
N ARG A 194 7.78 -12.01 -5.68
CA ARG A 194 6.96 -11.22 -6.60
C ARG A 194 7.63 -9.88 -6.86
N THR A 195 7.16 -9.14 -7.86
CA THR A 195 7.68 -7.82 -8.21
C THR A 195 6.63 -6.72 -8.00
N VAL A 196 7.08 -5.47 -7.90
CA VAL A 196 6.21 -4.30 -7.97
C VAL A 196 5.94 -3.99 -9.44
N ILE A 197 4.66 -3.90 -9.81
CA ILE A 197 4.21 -3.45 -11.13
C ILE A 197 4.16 -1.93 -11.16
N SER A 198 3.58 -1.32 -10.12
CA SER A 198 3.47 0.14 -10.00
C SER A 198 3.43 0.58 -8.55
N ALA A 199 3.83 1.83 -8.30
CA ALA A 199 3.72 2.50 -7.01
C ALA A 199 3.03 3.85 -7.23
N THR A 200 2.10 4.20 -6.35
CA THR A 200 1.35 5.46 -6.43
C THR A 200 1.20 6.11 -5.07
N PRO A 201 1.25 7.46 -4.99
CA PRO A 201 1.51 8.42 -6.07
C PRO A 201 3.00 8.48 -6.49
N ALA A 202 3.33 9.23 -7.55
CA ALA A 202 4.73 9.43 -7.96
C ALA A 202 5.53 10.12 -6.83
N GLY A 203 6.76 9.68 -6.59
CA GLY A 203 7.62 10.21 -5.51
C GLY A 203 7.24 9.73 -4.10
N CYS A 204 6.33 8.76 -3.98
CA CYS A 204 6.01 8.14 -2.71
C CYS A 204 7.22 7.40 -2.11
N THR A 205 7.23 7.21 -0.79
CA THR A 205 8.21 6.37 -0.10
C THR A 205 7.53 5.22 0.65
N GLY A 206 8.21 4.07 0.69
CA GLY A 206 7.72 2.87 1.35
C GLY A 206 8.64 1.67 1.12
N THR A 207 8.41 0.58 1.85
CA THR A 207 9.16 -0.68 1.70
C THR A 207 8.22 -1.76 1.18
N PRO A 208 8.32 -2.18 -0.10
CA PRO A 208 7.44 -3.19 -0.65
C PRO A 208 7.79 -4.60 -0.12
N VAL A 209 6.77 -5.44 0.07
CA VAL A 209 6.96 -6.86 0.43
C VAL A 209 7.08 -7.70 -0.85
N LEU A 210 8.28 -8.23 -1.09
CA LEU A 210 8.64 -8.95 -2.32
C LEU A 210 8.99 -10.43 -2.11
N SER A 211 9.06 -10.87 -0.86
CA SER A 211 9.30 -12.26 -0.49
C SER A 211 8.35 -12.67 0.62
N GLN A 212 7.93 -13.93 0.60
CA GLN A 212 7.18 -14.52 1.70
C GLN A 212 7.47 -16.03 1.80
N PRO A 213 7.35 -16.61 3.01
CA PRO A 213 7.43 -18.05 3.18
C PRO A 213 6.25 -18.72 2.45
N CYS A 214 6.51 -19.92 1.93
CA CYS A 214 5.51 -20.76 1.28
C CYS A 214 5.82 -22.25 1.54
N THR A 215 4.81 -23.10 1.37
CA THR A 215 5.00 -24.56 1.48
C THR A 215 5.27 -25.13 0.09
N TYR A 216 6.50 -25.64 -0.11
CA TYR A 216 6.83 -26.37 -1.32
C TYR A 216 6.08 -27.70 -1.35
N VAL A 217 5.38 -27.96 -2.44
CA VAL A 217 4.77 -29.28 -2.71
C VAL A 217 5.59 -29.94 -3.81
N PRO A 218 6.39 -30.98 -3.50
CA PRO A 218 7.11 -31.73 -4.51
C PRO A 218 6.14 -32.31 -5.54
N PRO A 219 6.50 -32.34 -6.84
CA PRO A 219 5.69 -33.04 -7.83
C PRO A 219 5.48 -34.50 -7.42
N THR A 220 4.25 -34.99 -7.51
CA THR A 220 3.95 -36.40 -7.26
C THR A 220 4.73 -37.26 -8.27
N PRO A 221 5.56 -38.21 -7.82
CA PRO A 221 6.25 -39.10 -8.74
C PRO A 221 5.21 -39.92 -9.51
N VAL A 222 5.27 -39.85 -10.85
CA VAL A 222 4.36 -40.61 -11.70
C VAL A 222 4.79 -42.08 -11.68
N ALA A 223 3.87 -42.96 -11.30
CA ALA A 223 4.12 -44.40 -11.31
C ALA A 223 4.34 -44.91 -12.74
N CYS A 224 5.29 -45.82 -12.92
CA CYS A 224 5.46 -46.52 -14.19
C CYS A 224 4.34 -47.53 -14.44
N SER A 225 3.84 -47.52 -15.66
CA SER A 225 3.09 -48.63 -16.25
C SER A 225 3.91 -49.25 -17.39
N TYR A 226 3.83 -50.56 -17.55
CA TYR A 226 4.58 -51.30 -18.56
C TYR A 226 3.63 -52.09 -19.44
N THR A 227 3.78 -51.94 -20.75
CA THR A 227 3.26 -52.89 -21.73
C THR A 227 4.33 -53.96 -21.96
N TYR A 228 3.93 -55.23 -21.96
CA TYR A 228 4.83 -56.36 -22.12
C TYR A 228 4.61 -57.07 -23.45
N SER A 229 5.64 -57.78 -23.94
CA SER A 229 5.45 -58.81 -24.96
C SER A 229 4.65 -60.01 -24.40
N ALA A 230 4.23 -60.91 -25.28
CA ALA A 230 3.86 -62.26 -24.85
C ALA A 230 5.06 -62.91 -24.13
N TRP A 231 4.77 -63.85 -23.24
CA TRP A 231 5.80 -64.72 -22.66
C TRP A 231 6.36 -65.64 -23.74
N ASP A 232 7.68 -65.84 -23.72
CA ASP A 232 8.34 -66.87 -24.52
C ASP A 232 7.86 -68.26 -24.09
N THR A 233 8.17 -69.28 -24.90
CA THR A 233 7.92 -70.67 -24.50
C THR A 233 8.70 -71.03 -23.23
N CYS A 234 8.09 -71.85 -22.39
CA CYS A 234 8.77 -72.34 -21.19
C CYS A 234 10.06 -73.09 -21.58
N GLN A 235 11.17 -72.73 -20.96
CA GLN A 235 12.45 -73.39 -21.17
C GLN A 235 12.58 -74.62 -20.26
N SER A 236 13.49 -75.54 -20.58
CA SER A 236 13.78 -76.72 -19.75
C SER A 236 14.27 -76.37 -18.34
N SER A 237 14.73 -75.14 -18.11
CA SER A 237 15.06 -74.57 -16.80
C SER A 237 13.82 -74.24 -15.93
N GLY A 238 12.60 -74.45 -16.45
CA GLY A 238 11.35 -74.13 -15.75
C GLY A 238 11.06 -72.63 -15.67
N THR A 239 11.67 -71.82 -16.53
CA THR A 239 11.51 -70.36 -16.58
C THR A 239 11.10 -69.92 -17.98
N GLN A 240 10.27 -68.88 -18.06
CA GLN A 240 9.98 -68.16 -19.29
C GLN A 240 10.24 -66.68 -19.11
N THR A 241 10.65 -66.03 -20.20
CA THR A 241 11.01 -64.62 -20.24
C THR A 241 10.03 -63.81 -21.08
N ARG A 242 9.97 -62.50 -20.83
CA ARG A 242 9.29 -61.53 -21.68
C ARG A 242 10.05 -60.20 -21.64
N THR A 243 9.76 -59.30 -22.56
CA THR A 243 10.36 -57.96 -22.61
C THR A 243 9.31 -56.88 -22.37
N VAL A 244 9.76 -55.69 -21.98
CA VAL A 244 8.92 -54.48 -21.99
C VAL A 244 8.86 -53.96 -23.43
N THR A 245 7.66 -53.81 -23.97
CA THR A 245 7.45 -53.20 -25.29
C THR A 245 7.31 -51.69 -25.21
N SER A 246 6.70 -51.16 -24.15
CA SER A 246 6.66 -49.72 -23.87
C SER A 246 6.50 -49.40 -22.39
N PRO A 247 7.35 -48.53 -21.81
CA PRO A 247 7.09 -47.88 -20.52
C PRO A 247 6.22 -46.64 -20.71
N SER A 248 5.34 -46.36 -19.75
CA SER A 248 4.53 -45.13 -19.73
C SER A 248 4.45 -44.55 -18.31
N PRO A 249 4.74 -43.24 -18.13
CA PRO A 249 5.22 -42.29 -19.14
C PRO A 249 6.67 -42.55 -19.58
N ALA A 250 7.11 -41.93 -20.68
CA ALA A 250 8.48 -42.04 -21.18
C ALA A 250 9.50 -41.55 -20.12
N GLY A 251 10.56 -42.33 -19.89
CA GLY A 251 11.59 -41.99 -18.92
C GLY A 251 11.23 -42.27 -17.45
N CYS A 252 10.09 -42.91 -17.18
CA CYS A 252 9.77 -43.35 -15.84
C CYS A 252 10.75 -44.45 -15.37
N SER A 253 11.01 -44.55 -14.06
CA SER A 253 11.90 -45.57 -13.47
C SER A 253 11.13 -46.49 -12.52
N GLY A 254 11.30 -47.80 -12.69
CA GLY A 254 10.68 -48.85 -11.89
C GLY A 254 11.24 -50.22 -12.25
N THR A 255 10.76 -51.27 -11.58
CA THR A 255 11.28 -52.65 -11.74
C THR A 255 10.25 -53.54 -12.45
N PRO A 256 10.35 -53.74 -13.78
CA PRO A 256 9.42 -54.60 -14.51
C PRO A 256 9.66 -56.10 -14.22
N VAL A 257 8.59 -56.90 -14.22
CA VAL A 257 8.68 -58.36 -14.10
C VAL A 257 8.90 -58.98 -15.48
N LEU A 258 10.09 -59.55 -15.70
CA LEU A 258 10.55 -60.08 -16.98
C LEU A 258 10.82 -61.59 -16.98
N SER A 259 10.66 -62.24 -15.83
CA SER A 259 10.89 -63.67 -15.66
C SER A 259 9.83 -64.24 -14.74
N GLN A 260 9.33 -65.43 -15.06
CA GLN A 260 8.45 -66.20 -14.18
C GLN A 260 8.68 -67.70 -14.34
N SER A 261 8.33 -68.45 -13.30
CA SER A 261 8.32 -69.92 -13.34
C SER A 261 7.23 -70.45 -14.27
N CYS A 262 7.48 -71.58 -14.91
CA CYS A 262 6.54 -72.29 -15.77
C CYS A 262 6.83 -73.80 -15.76
N THR A 263 5.86 -74.60 -16.21
CA THR A 263 6.05 -76.05 -16.37
C THR A 263 6.52 -76.35 -17.79
N TYR A 264 7.75 -76.85 -17.92
CA TYR A 264 8.27 -77.28 -19.21
C TYR A 264 7.58 -78.57 -19.67
N VAL A 265 7.01 -78.55 -20.87
CA VAL A 265 6.50 -79.75 -21.52
C VAL A 265 7.52 -80.16 -22.57
N THR A 266 8.17 -81.31 -22.37
CA THR A 266 9.07 -81.90 -23.36
C THR A 266 8.29 -82.19 -24.64
N PRO A 267 8.71 -81.65 -25.80
CA PRO A 267 8.07 -81.98 -27.07
C PRO A 267 8.07 -83.50 -27.28
N ALA A 268 6.90 -84.08 -27.54
CA ALA A 268 6.82 -85.49 -27.88
C ALA A 268 7.43 -85.71 -29.27
N CYS A 269 8.50 -86.51 -29.35
CA CYS A 269 9.04 -86.94 -30.63
C CYS A 269 8.15 -88.03 -31.21
N SER A 270 7.47 -87.77 -32.33
CA SER A 270 6.85 -88.82 -33.13
C SER A 270 7.85 -89.27 -34.19
N TYR A 271 8.25 -90.54 -34.11
CA TYR A 271 9.08 -91.18 -35.12
C TYR A 271 8.19 -91.98 -36.07
N THR A 272 8.28 -91.70 -37.37
CA THR A 272 7.56 -92.47 -38.38
C THR A 272 8.55 -93.32 -39.14
N TYR A 273 8.44 -94.64 -38.98
CA TYR A 273 9.27 -95.56 -39.74
C TYR A 273 8.87 -95.56 -41.22
N SER A 274 9.85 -95.62 -42.12
CA SER A 274 9.60 -95.94 -43.52
C SER A 274 9.11 -97.40 -43.67
N ALA A 275 8.54 -97.70 -44.84
CA ALA A 275 8.24 -99.08 -45.21
C ALA A 275 9.52 -99.92 -45.21
N TRP A 276 9.39 -101.21 -44.92
CA TRP A 276 10.52 -102.14 -45.02
C TRP A 276 11.06 -102.18 -46.46
N GLY A 277 12.39 -102.09 -46.59
CA GLY A 277 13.08 -102.33 -47.84
C GLY A 277 12.93 -103.79 -48.31
N ALA A 278 13.30 -104.05 -49.57
CA ALA A 278 13.29 -105.41 -50.12
C ALA A 278 14.21 -106.36 -49.31
N CYS A 279 13.89 -107.66 -49.35
CA CYS A 279 14.71 -108.68 -48.69
C CYS A 279 16.07 -108.81 -49.40
N GLN A 280 17.15 -108.67 -48.64
CA GLN A 280 18.52 -108.82 -49.13
C GLN A 280 18.91 -110.30 -49.18
N SER A 281 19.95 -110.64 -49.95
CA SER A 281 20.40 -112.02 -50.18
C SER A 281 20.90 -112.76 -48.93
N ASN A 282 21.20 -112.02 -47.86
CA ASN A 282 21.55 -112.53 -46.53
C ASN A 282 20.33 -112.71 -45.59
N GLY A 283 19.11 -112.47 -46.08
CA GLY A 283 17.88 -112.63 -45.31
C GLY A 283 17.48 -111.46 -44.43
N THR A 284 18.06 -110.26 -44.59
CA THR A 284 17.68 -109.06 -43.81
C THR A 284 16.90 -108.02 -44.61
N GLN A 285 16.03 -107.28 -43.92
CA GLN A 285 15.39 -106.05 -44.42
C GLN A 285 15.76 -104.87 -43.52
N THR A 286 15.88 -103.68 -44.10
CA THR A 286 16.14 -102.43 -43.36
C THR A 286 15.01 -101.44 -43.58
N ARG A 287 14.76 -100.59 -42.58
CA ARG A 287 13.91 -99.40 -42.68
C ARG A 287 14.54 -98.28 -41.88
N THR A 288 14.20 -97.05 -42.21
CA THR A 288 14.71 -95.84 -41.57
C THR A 288 13.66 -95.24 -40.63
N VAL A 289 14.14 -94.53 -39.61
CA VAL A 289 13.37 -93.65 -38.73
C VAL A 289 13.62 -92.21 -39.12
#